data_AF-A0A535T277-F1
#
_entry.id   AF-A0A535T277-F1
#
_cell.length_a   1.000
_cell.length_b   1.000
_cell.length_c   1.000
_cell.angle_alpha   90.00
_cell.angle_beta   90.00
_cell.angle_gamma   90.00
#
_symmetry.space_group_name_H-M   'P 1'
#
loop_
_entity.id
_entity.type
_entity.pdbx_description
1 polymer ?
#
loop_
_entity_poly.entity_id
_entity_poly.type
_entity_poly.pdbx_seq_one_letter_code
_entity_poly.pdbx_strand_id
1 'polypeptide(L)'
;MRISTGYGSRPVSGGFETFTWYFMRISAIGLVFLAIIHLILNHVTTDVAWRIRLVSLLAFLTLALFMVGTVTLITFQPVAGSLGPHCLK
;
A
#
# COMPACT_ATOMS: atom_id res chain seq x y z
N MET A 1 -1.45 19.73 19.19
CA MET A 1 -1.19 18.52 18.38
C MET A 1 -1.75 18.77 16.98
N ARG A 2 -0.91 19.04 15.97
CA ARG A 2 -1.36 19.19 14.58
C ARG A 2 -1.66 17.81 14.02
N ILE A 3 -2.93 17.47 13.84
CA ILE A 3 -3.33 16.33 13.01
C ILE A 3 -2.87 16.66 11.59
N SER A 4 -1.86 15.96 11.11
CA SER A 4 -1.55 15.90 9.68
C SER A 4 -2.73 15.15 9.05
N THR A 5 -3.50 15.82 8.20
CA THR A 5 -4.72 15.26 7.61
C THR A 5 -4.46 14.07 6.68
N GLY A 6 -3.21 13.62 6.52
CA GLY A 6 -2.81 12.45 5.71
C GLY A 6 -3.05 12.61 4.20
N TYR A 7 -3.88 13.59 3.82
CA TYR A 7 -4.20 14.01 2.47
C TYR A 7 -3.20 15.07 2.02
N GLY A 8 -1.95 14.65 1.80
CA GLY A 8 -1.00 15.49 1.06
C GLY A 8 -1.51 15.70 -0.36
N SER A 9 -1.52 16.95 -0.83
CA SER A 9 -1.80 17.34 -2.21
C SER A 9 -1.07 16.39 -3.18
N ARG A 10 -1.74 15.92 -4.23
CA ARG A 10 -1.09 15.06 -5.25
C ARG A 10 0.20 15.75 -5.72
N PRO A 11 1.35 15.05 -5.75
CA PRO A 11 2.59 15.66 -6.23
C PRO A 11 2.37 16.15 -7.67
N VAL A 12 2.67 17.43 -7.89
CA VAL A 12 2.54 18.12 -9.20
C VAL A 12 3.74 17.88 -10.10
N SER A 13 4.86 17.45 -9.52
CA SER A 13 6.05 16.99 -10.23
C SER A 13 5.81 15.56 -10.72
N GLY A 14 5.58 15.40 -12.02
CA GLY A 14 5.42 14.09 -12.65
C GLY A 14 6.69 13.26 -12.54
N GLY A 15 6.55 11.95 -12.34
CA GLY A 15 7.67 11.00 -12.23
C GLY A 15 7.49 10.00 -11.10
N PHE A 16 8.60 9.65 -10.44
CA PHE A 16 8.67 8.62 -9.39
C PHE A 16 7.87 8.99 -8.13
N GLU A 17 7.80 10.28 -7.77
CA GLU A 17 6.97 10.78 -6.65
C GLU A 17 5.47 10.51 -6.85
N THR A 18 4.98 10.63 -8.09
CA THR A 18 3.58 10.33 -8.40
C THR A 18 3.33 8.83 -8.37
N PHE A 19 4.26 8.03 -8.87
CA PHE A 19 4.17 6.56 -8.84
C PHE A 19 4.10 6.03 -7.40
N THR A 20 5.00 6.45 -6.52
CA THR A 20 4.99 6.01 -5.11
C THR A 20 3.71 6.47 -4.40
N TRP A 21 3.22 7.68 -4.67
CA TRP A 21 1.95 8.19 -4.13
C TRP A 21 0.74 7.31 -4.47
N TYR A 22 0.65 6.82 -5.72
CA TYR A 22 -0.41 5.90 -6.14
C TYR A 22 -0.19 4.50 -5.58
N PHE A 23 1.04 3.98 -5.67
CA PHE A 23 1.39 2.66 -5.19
C PHE A 23 1.04 2.47 -3.71
N MET A 24 1.32 3.45 -2.86
CA MET A 24 0.99 3.42 -1.44
C MET A 24 -0.52 3.36 -1.15
N ARG A 25 -1.36 4.04 -1.94
CA ARG A 25 -2.83 3.99 -1.78
C ARG A 25 -3.41 2.69 -2.33
N ILE A 26 -2.97 2.29 -3.52
CA ILE A 26 -3.52 1.13 -4.23
C ILE A 26 -3.15 -0.15 -3.47
N SER A 27 -1.90 -0.27 -2.99
CA SER A 27 -1.49 -1.43 -2.17
C SER A 27 -2.26 -1.49 -0.85
N ALA A 28 -2.47 -0.35 -0.16
CA ALA A 28 -3.26 -0.31 1.07
C ALA A 28 -4.71 -0.75 0.83
N ILE A 29 -5.38 -0.21 -0.20
CA ILE A 29 -6.74 -0.61 -0.57
C ILE A 29 -6.78 -2.10 -0.95
N GLY A 30 -5.82 -2.56 -1.77
CA GLY A 30 -5.70 -3.95 -2.18
C GLY A 30 -5.54 -4.91 -0.99
N LEU A 31 -4.72 -4.56 0.01
CA LEU A 31 -4.54 -5.35 1.22
C LEU A 31 -5.83 -5.48 2.04
N VAL A 32 -6.65 -4.42 2.13
CA VAL A 32 -7.95 -4.48 2.82
C VAL A 32 -8.89 -5.46 2.11
N PHE A 33 -9.04 -5.34 0.79
CA PHE A 33 -9.89 -6.26 0.04
C PHE A 33 -9.40 -7.71 0.13
N LEU A 34 -8.08 -7.92 0.07
CA LEU A 34 -7.48 -9.24 0.16
C LEU A 34 -7.73 -9.90 1.52
N ALA A 35 -7.65 -9.11 2.61
CA ALA A 35 -7.95 -9.58 3.97
C ALA A 35 -9.43 -9.97 4.14
N ILE A 36 -10.35 -9.21 3.54
CA ILE A 36 -11.79 -9.53 3.56
C ILE A 36 -12.05 -10.83 2.79
N ILE A 37 -11.50 -10.98 1.59
CA ILE A 37 -11.66 -12.21 0.79
C ILE A 37 -11.09 -13.42 1.54
N HIS A 38 -9.96 -13.26 2.24
CA HIS A 38 -9.37 -14.30 3.08
C HIS A 38 -10.34 -14.76 4.18
N LEU A 39 -11.00 -13.82 4.88
CA LEU A 39 -12.02 -14.15 5.90
C LEU A 39 -13.24 -14.86 5.30
N ILE A 40 -13.75 -14.36 4.18
CA ILE A 40 -14.92 -14.94 3.50
C ILE A 40 -14.61 -16.36 3.03
N LEU A 41 -13.46 -16.59 2.39
CA LEU A 41 -13.04 -17.93 1.95
C LEU A 41 -12.98 -18.93 3.12
N ASN A 42 -12.50 -18.49 4.28
CA ASN A 42 -12.42 -19.32 5.48
C ASN A 42 -13.79 -19.62 6.10
N HIS A 43 -14.76 -18.75 5.93
CA HIS A 43 -16.09 -18.89 6.53
C HIS A 43 -17.10 -19.60 5.60
N VAL A 44 -17.02 -19.37 4.29
CA VAL A 44 -18.04 -19.78 3.32
C VAL A 44 -17.66 -21.07 2.59
N THR A 45 -16.37 -21.36 2.44
CA THR A 45 -15.93 -22.52 1.65
C THR A 45 -15.87 -23.79 2.51
N THR A 46 -16.64 -24.80 2.14
CA THR A 46 -16.65 -26.11 2.82
C THR A 46 -15.63 -27.09 2.24
N ASP A 47 -15.20 -26.89 0.99
CA ASP A 47 -14.23 -27.75 0.30
C ASP A 47 -12.79 -27.49 0.74
N VAL A 48 -12.21 -28.46 1.46
CA VAL A 48 -10.88 -28.35 2.07
C VAL A 48 -9.75 -28.20 1.05
N ALA A 49 -9.77 -28.95 -0.05
CA ALA A 49 -8.70 -28.93 -1.04
C ALA A 49 -8.65 -27.60 -1.82
N TRP A 50 -9.83 -27.07 -2.15
CA TRP A 50 -9.94 -25.79 -2.85
C TRP A 50 -9.59 -24.63 -1.93
N ARG A 51 -10.10 -24.65 -0.69
CA ARG A 51 -9.80 -23.63 0.32
C ARG A 51 -8.30 -23.52 0.58
N ILE A 52 -7.58 -24.62 0.78
CA ILE A 52 -6.13 -24.57 1.07
C ILE A 52 -5.35 -23.93 -0.09
N ARG A 53 -5.66 -24.28 -1.34
CA ARG A 53 -4.98 -23.70 -2.52
C ARG A 53 -5.24 -22.21 -2.65
N LEU A 54 -6.50 -21.79 -2.57
CA LEU A 54 -6.85 -20.37 -2.67
C LEU A 54 -6.29 -19.55 -1.50
N VAL A 55 -6.43 -20.04 -0.27
CA VAL A 55 -5.96 -19.34 0.92
C VAL A 55 -4.44 -19.20 0.91
N SER A 56 -3.69 -20.23 0.45
CA SER A 56 -2.23 -20.16 0.34
C SER A 56 -1.79 -19.11 -0.70
N LEU A 57 -2.46 -19.07 -1.85
CA LEU A 57 -2.19 -18.06 -2.88
C LEU A 57 -2.52 -16.63 -2.40
N LEU A 58 -3.68 -16.45 -1.75
CA LEU A 58 -4.04 -15.15 -1.19
C LEU A 58 -3.07 -14.73 -0.06
N ALA A 59 -2.68 -15.65 0.82
CA ALA A 59 -1.74 -15.36 1.89
C ALA A 59 -0.36 -14.95 1.35
N PHE A 60 0.13 -15.63 0.32
CA PHE A 60 1.36 -15.26 -0.36
C PHE A 60 1.26 -13.86 -1.00
N LEU A 61 0.15 -13.56 -1.67
CA LEU A 61 -0.08 -12.24 -2.26
C LEU A 61 -0.13 -11.13 -1.20
N THR A 62 -0.76 -11.38 -0.04
CA THR A 62 -0.80 -10.45 1.10
C THR A 62 0.62 -10.15 1.57
N LEU A 63 1.43 -11.19 1.78
CA LEU A 63 2.81 -11.04 2.23
C LEU A 63 3.65 -10.27 1.21
N ALA A 64 3.53 -10.60 -0.08
CA ALA A 64 4.27 -9.93 -1.14
C ALA A 64 3.91 -8.45 -1.24
N LEU A 65 2.61 -8.11 -1.27
CA LEU A 65 2.16 -6.71 -1.34
C LEU A 65 2.56 -5.92 -0.09
N PHE A 66 2.46 -6.54 1.09
CA PHE A 66 2.90 -5.92 2.34
C PHE A 66 4.41 -5.68 2.36
N MET A 67 5.21 -6.68 1.99
CA MET A 67 6.67 -6.58 1.96
C MET A 67 7.15 -5.55 0.94
N VAL A 68 6.59 -5.53 -0.28
CA VAL A 68 6.94 -4.50 -1.26
C VAL A 68 6.53 -3.12 -0.75
N GLY A 69 5.36 -2.99 -0.12
CA GLY A 69 4.90 -1.75 0.52
C GLY A 69 5.88 -1.22 1.58
N THR A 70 6.32 -2.08 2.50
CA THR A 70 7.26 -1.69 3.57
C THR A 70 8.65 -1.39 3.03
N VAL A 71 9.15 -2.18 2.07
CA VAL A 71 10.41 -1.88 1.37
C VAL A 71 10.33 -0.49 0.72
N THR A 72 9.23 -0.18 0.04
CA THR A 72 9.03 1.12 -0.62
C THR A 72 9.04 2.28 0.39
N LEU A 73 8.50 2.08 1.60
CA LEU A 73 8.53 3.08 2.68
C LEU A 73 9.91 3.33 3.26
N ILE A 74 10.73 2.29 3.42
CA ILE A 74 12.04 2.40 4.08
C ILE A 74 13.16 2.79 3.10
N THR A 75 13.06 2.43 1.82
CA THR A 75 14.11 2.72 0.83
C THR A 75 13.97 4.12 0.24
N PHE A 76 12.74 4.59 0.06
CA PHE A 76 12.48 5.93 -0.39
C PHE A 76 12.05 6.75 0.81
N GLN A 77 12.98 7.51 1.38
CA GLN A 77 12.59 8.59 2.29
C GLN A 77 11.54 9.42 1.54
N PRO A 78 10.31 9.60 2.07
CA PRO A 78 9.38 10.52 1.47
C PRO A 78 10.00 11.90 1.64
N VAL A 79 10.78 12.35 0.66
CA VAL A 79 11.23 13.72 0.59
C VAL A 79 9.95 14.51 0.36
N ALA A 80 9.33 14.94 1.46
CA ALA A 80 8.28 15.94 1.40
C ALA A 80 8.90 17.09 0.62
N GLY A 81 8.31 17.36 -0.55
CA GLY A 81 8.87 18.13 -1.65
C GLY A 81 9.99 19.10 -1.29
N SER A 82 11.12 18.96 -1.99
CA SER A 82 12.02 20.06 -2.32
C SER A 82 12.25 21.09 -1.20
N LEU A 83 13.23 20.85 -0.36
CA LEU A 83 13.97 21.97 0.25
C LEU A 83 14.56 22.82 -0.89
N GLY A 84 13.87 23.90 -1.29
CA GLY A 84 14.39 25.05 -2.05
C GLY A 84 13.45 25.61 -3.14
N PRO A 85 13.43 26.93 -3.47
CA PRO A 85 14.22 28.05 -2.97
C PRO A 85 13.37 29.20 -2.37
N HIS A 86 12.39 28.93 -1.49
CA HIS A 86 11.66 30.01 -0.79
C HIS A 86 12.38 30.55 0.46
N CYS A 87 13.60 30.09 0.74
CA CYS A 87 14.48 30.64 1.79
C CYS A 87 15.63 31.49 1.21
N LEU A 88 15.55 31.87 -0.06
CA LEU A 88 16.46 32.81 -0.72
C LEU A 88 15.67 34.00 -1.30
N LYS A 89 15.03 34.77 -0.42
CA LYS A 89 14.91 36.24 -0.51
C LYS A 89 14.45 36.82 0.81
#